data_AF-A0A3D2L3X3-F1
#
_entry.id   AF-A0A3D2L3X3-F1
#
_cell.length_a   1.000
_cell.length_b   1.000
_cell.length_c   1.000
_cell.angle_alpha   90.00
_cell.angle_beta   90.00
_cell.angle_gamma   90.00
#
_symmetry.space_group_name_H-M   'P 1'
#
loop_
_entity.id
_entity.type
_entity.pdbx_description
1 polymer ?
#
loop_
_entity_poly.entity_id
_entity_poly.type
_entity_poly.pdbx_seq_one_letter_code
_entity_poly.pdbx_strand_id
1 'polypeptide(L)' 'MSHNPIRPWRNIERRKSRQIRVGNVLVGGDAPIAVQTMTNTPTEDVAATLAQIERAAEAGV' A
#
# COMPACT_ATOMS: atom_id res chain seq x y z
N MET A 1 25.42 4.96 14.71
CA MET A 1 26.22 3.83 14.18
C MET A 1 25.29 2.99 13.32
N SER A 2 25.60 2.78 12.03
CA SER A 2 24.67 2.08 11.14
C SER A 2 24.61 0.59 11.53
N HIS A 3 23.41 0.05 11.66
CA HIS A 3 23.18 -1.34 12.09
C HIS A 3 23.64 -2.40 11.06
N ASN A 4 24.31 -1.99 9.97
CA ASN A 4 24.77 -2.89 8.92
C ASN A 4 25.98 -2.31 8.15
N PRO A 5 27.22 -2.47 8.66
CA PRO A 5 28.40 -1.84 8.08
C PRO A 5 28.79 -2.38 6.69
N ILE A 6 28.33 -3.59 6.34
CA ILE A 6 28.69 -4.26 5.08
C ILE A 6 27.79 -3.81 3.93
N ARG A 7 26.53 -3.45 4.21
CA ARG A 7 25.53 -3.05 3.20
C ARG A 7 24.69 -1.88 3.71
N PRO A 8 25.20 -0.65 3.63
CA PRO A 8 24.54 0.53 4.21
C PRO A 8 23.10 0.74 3.71
N TRP A 9 22.80 0.36 2.47
CA TRP A 9 21.47 0.45 1.87
C TRP A 9 20.44 -0.55 2.43
N ARG A 10 20.85 -1.51 3.27
CA ARG A 10 19.91 -2.41 3.96
C ARG A 10 19.22 -1.76 5.15
N ASN A 11 19.71 -0.64 5.65
CA ASN A 11 19.01 0.11 6.67
C ASN A 11 17.92 0.95 5.99
N ILE A 12 16.67 0.62 6.25
CA ILE A 12 15.52 1.32 5.70
C ILE A 12 15.11 2.39 6.71
N GLU A 13 15.50 3.64 6.45
CA GLU A 13 15.00 4.80 7.16
C GLU A 13 13.78 5.35 6.42
N ARG A 14 12.59 5.21 7.01
CA ARG A 14 11.35 5.71 6.39
C ARG A 14 11.34 7.24 6.41
N ARG A 15 11.04 7.86 5.26
CA ARG A 15 10.88 9.33 5.16
C ARG A 15 9.77 9.81 6.11
N LYS A 16 10.08 10.80 6.95
CA LYS A 16 9.08 11.54 7.73
C LYS A 16 8.11 12.25 6.77
N SER A 17 6.83 11.93 6.89
CA SER A 17 5.77 12.45 6.02
C SER A 17 4.55 12.85 6.83
N ARG A 18 3.75 13.79 6.30
CA ARG A 18 2.44 14.11 6.87
C ARG A 18 1.53 12.90 6.74
N GLN A 19 0.87 12.51 7.83
CA GLN A 19 -0.16 11.47 7.80
C GLN A 19 -1.47 12.02 7.21
N ILE A 20 -2.10 11.25 6.34
CA ILE A 20 -3.42 11.54 5.76
C ILE A 20 -4.37 10.35 5.94
N ARG A 21 -5.65 10.55 5.61
CA ARG A 21 -6.69 9.51 5.58
C ARG A 21 -7.17 9.28 4.15
N VAL A 22 -7.24 8.01 3.75
CA VAL A 22 -7.94 7.54 2.54
C VAL A 22 -9.09 6.66 3.00
N GLY A 23 -10.30 7.23 3.08
CA GLY A 23 -11.39 6.63 3.83
C GLY A 23 -10.97 6.39 5.28
N ASN A 24 -10.99 5.14 5.72
CA ASN A 24 -10.59 4.73 7.07
C ASN A 24 -9.10 4.31 7.19
N VAL A 25 -8.34 4.32 6.09
CA VAL A 25 -6.93 3.91 6.06
C VAL A 25 -6.00 5.11 6.30
N LEU A 26 -5.04 4.96 7.22
CA LEU A 26 -4.00 5.96 7.47
C LEU A 26 -2.82 5.75 6.52
N VAL A 27 -2.34 6.82 5.88
CA VAL A 27 -1.20 6.77 4.95
C VAL A 27 -0.17 7.82 5.34
N GLY A 28 1.10 7.42 5.41
CA GLY A 28 2.22 8.28 5.83
C GLY A 28 2.37 8.38 7.34
N GLY A 29 3.29 9.24 7.79
CA GLY A 29 3.66 9.33 9.22
C GLY A 29 4.19 8.00 9.75
N ASP A 30 3.67 7.60 10.91
CA ASP A 30 4.05 6.36 11.61
C ASP A 30 3.13 5.17 11.27
N ALA A 31 2.14 5.35 10.38
CA ALA A 31 1.27 4.26 9.93
C ALA A 31 2.07 3.19 9.16
N PRO A 32 1.66 1.90 9.17
CA PRO A 32 2.25 0.87 8.31
C PRO A 32 2.21 1.23 6.82
N ILE A 33 3.07 0.61 6.00
CA ILE A 33 3.01 0.80 4.54
C ILE A 33 1.74 0.08 4.06
N ALA A 34 0.76 0.84 3.57
CA ALA A 34 -0.44 0.27 2.97
C ALA A 34 -0.10 -0.38 1.62
N VAL A 35 -0.68 -1.55 1.37
CA VAL A 35 -0.63 -2.20 0.06
C VAL A 35 -1.83 -1.71 -0.75
N GLN A 36 -1.63 -1.47 -2.05
CA GLN A 36 -2.68 -1.04 -2.97
C GLN A 36 -2.55 -1.80 -4.29
N THR A 37 -3.66 -1.91 -5.00
CA THR A 37 -3.73 -2.48 -6.35
C THR A 37 -4.65 -1.65 -7.26
N MET A 38 -4.80 -2.07 -8.51
CA MET A 38 -5.67 -1.46 -9.51
C MET A 38 -6.38 -2.56 -10.29
N THR A 39 -7.68 -2.39 -10.54
CA THR A 39 -8.45 -3.29 -11.41
C THR A 39 -7.95 -3.17 -12.86
N ASN A 40 -8.18 -4.21 -13.65
CA ASN A 40 -7.84 -4.23 -15.08
C ASN A 40 -9.02 -4.66 -15.96
N THR A 41 -10.21 -4.78 -15.39
CA THR A 41 -11.48 -4.90 -16.12
C THR A 41 -11.87 -3.55 -16.73
N PRO A 42 -12.63 -3.52 -17.84
CA PRO A 42 -13.30 -2.30 -18.29
C PRO A 42 -14.20 -1.77 -17.16
N THR A 43 -14.00 -0.53 -16.74
CA THR A 43 -14.69 0.04 -15.58
C THR A 43 -16.21 0.09 -15.77
N GLU A 44 -16.68 0.23 -17.00
CA GLU A 44 -18.09 0.17 -17.37
C GLU A 44 -18.71 -1.22 -17.19
N ASP A 45 -17.89 -2.29 -17.16
CA ASP A 45 -18.32 -3.62 -16.73
C ASP A 45 -18.30 -3.68 -15.19
N VAL A 46 -19.43 -3.25 -14.62
CA VAL A 46 -19.62 -3.17 -13.16
C VAL A 46 -19.44 -4.55 -12.51
N ALA A 47 -19.97 -5.61 -13.11
CA ALA A 47 -19.95 -6.94 -12.51
C ALA A 47 -18.53 -7.50 -12.46
N ALA A 48 -17.77 -7.40 -13.56
CA ALA A 48 -16.39 -7.86 -13.60
C ALA A 48 -15.50 -7.06 -12.64
N THR A 49 -15.70 -5.74 -12.58
CA THR A 49 -14.92 -4.85 -11.72
C THR A 49 -15.16 -5.13 -10.25
N LEU A 50 -16.42 -5.31 -9.82
CA LEU A 50 -16.74 -5.67 -8.44
C LEU A 50 -16.16 -7.04 -8.06
N ALA A 51 -16.30 -8.04 -8.93
CA ALA A 51 -15.74 -9.36 -8.68
C ALA A 51 -14.21 -9.33 -8.53
N GLN A 52 -13.51 -8.46 -9.27
CA GLN A 52 -12.07 -8.28 -9.11
C GLN A 52 -11.72 -7.57 -7.80
N ILE A 53 -12.46 -6.54 -7.41
CA ILE A 53 -12.27 -5.82 -6.13
C ILE A 53 -12.39 -6.78 -4.96
N GLU A 54 -13.40 -7.67 -4.96
CA GLU A 54 -13.59 -8.66 -3.88
C GLU A 54 -12.40 -9.62 -3.76
N ARG A 55 -11.90 -10.15 -4.89
CA ARG A 55 -10.71 -11.02 -4.91
C ARG A 55 -9.44 -10.29 -4.45
N ALA A 56 -9.31 -9.01 -4.81
CA ALA A 56 -8.21 -8.16 -4.38
C ALA A 56 -8.23 -7.97 -2.85
N ALA A 57 -9.41 -7.65 -2.30
CA ALA A 57 -9.59 -7.50 -0.86
C ALA A 57 -9.30 -8.81 -0.10
N GLU A 58 -9.73 -9.95 -0.63
CA GLU A 58 -9.42 -11.27 -0.06
C GLU A 58 -7.91 -11.57 -0.08
N ALA A 59 -7.19 -11.12 -1.12
CA ALA A 59 -5.73 -11.21 -1.21
C ALA A 59 -4.98 -10.22 -0.30
N GLY A 60 -5.69 -9.29 0.34
CA GLY A 60 -5.15 -8.31 1.28
C GLY A 60 -4.79 -6.94 0.68
N VAL A 61 -5.42 -6.56 -0.45
CA VAL A 61 -5.17 -5.30 -1.17
C VAL A 61 -6.42 -4.53 -1.57
#